data_AF-A0A933EPA7-F1
#
_entry.id   AF-A0A933EPA7-F1
#
_cell.length_a   1.000
_cell.length_b   1.000
_cell.length_c   1.000
_cell.angle_alpha   90.00
_cell.angle_beta   90.00
_cell.angle_gamma   90.00
#
_symmetry.space_group_name_H-M   'P 1'
#
loop_
_entity.id
_entity.type
_entity.pdbx_description
1 polymer ?
#
loop_
_entity_poly.entity_id
_entity_poly.type
_entity_poly.pdbx_seq_one_letter_code
_entity_poly.pdbx_strand_id
1 'polypeptide(L)'
;MAVQGRKPVFADYAVASCAVQVLREHAAKTDVRIYGFCVMPDHVHIVLGPSESCDVVTFVGQFKNLAQRAAWRHGAVGSFWQKRFWDHFLRAEEQLERVVEYVLNNPVRAGLVEQWSDYPFSGSLEFEL
;
A
#
# COMPACT_ATOMS: atom_id res chain seq x y z
N MET A 1 -1.54 4.49 -5.01
CA MET A 1 -2.10 5.74 -4.41
C MET A 1 -0.94 6.66 -4.04
N ALA A 2 -0.95 7.94 -4.42
CA ALA A 2 0.16 8.86 -4.14
C ALA A 2 -0.19 9.97 -3.16
N VAL A 3 0.81 10.43 -2.40
CA VAL A 3 0.74 11.61 -1.54
C VAL A 3 0.64 12.87 -2.42
N GLN A 4 -0.09 13.88 -1.94
CA GLN A 4 -0.27 15.15 -2.63
C GLN A 4 1.08 15.81 -2.91
N GLY A 5 1.33 16.16 -4.17
CA GLY A 5 2.61 16.73 -4.61
C GLY A 5 3.81 15.77 -4.51
N ARG A 6 3.58 14.45 -4.39
CA ARG A 6 4.65 13.43 -4.29
C ARG A 6 5.61 13.70 -3.13
N LYS A 7 5.11 14.29 -2.04
CA LYS A 7 5.88 14.53 -0.83
C LYS A 7 6.24 13.19 -0.17
N PRO A 8 7.48 13.01 0.32
CA PRO A 8 7.95 11.74 0.86
C PRO A 8 7.50 11.55 2.32
N VAL A 9 6.19 11.59 2.58
CA VAL A 9 5.65 11.52 3.95
C VAL A 9 5.90 10.16 4.61
N PHE A 10 5.98 9.09 3.82
CA PHE A 10 6.34 7.75 4.28
C PHE A 10 7.86 7.52 4.29
N ALA A 11 8.70 8.53 4.06
CA ALA A 11 10.13 8.41 4.38
C ALA A 11 10.38 8.39 5.89
N ASP A 12 9.43 8.90 6.68
CA ASP A 12 9.42 8.71 8.12
C ASP A 12 9.01 7.26 8.45
N TYR A 13 9.91 6.55 9.15
CA TYR A 13 9.74 5.14 9.50
C TYR A 13 8.46 4.89 10.30
N ALA A 14 8.13 5.77 11.26
CA ALA A 14 6.94 5.60 12.09
C ALA A 14 5.66 5.76 11.26
N VAL A 15 5.66 6.70 10.32
CA VAL A 15 4.52 6.93 9.42
C VAL A 15 4.33 5.74 8.47
N ALA A 16 5.41 5.23 7.86
CA ALA A 16 5.35 4.06 6.98
C ALA A 16 4.93 2.78 7.73
N SER A 17 5.51 2.54 8.91
CA SER A 17 5.15 1.42 9.77
C SER A 17 3.67 1.47 10.17
N CYS A 18 3.15 2.66 10.50
CA CYS A 18 1.75 2.80 10.86
C CYS A 18 0.82 2.56 9.64
N ALA A 19 1.23 2.97 8.43
CA ALA A 19 0.47 2.67 7.21
C ALA A 19 0.37 1.16 6.95
N VAL A 20 1.46 0.40 7.15
CA VAL A 20 1.45 -1.07 7.05
C VAL A 20 0.54 -1.68 8.11
N GLN A 21 0.60 -1.21 9.36
CA GLN A 21 -0.27 -1.69 10.43
C GLN A 21 -1.75 -1.44 10.11
N VAL A 22 -2.08 -0.22 9.66
CA VAL A 22 -3.45 0.14 9.25
C VAL A 22 -3.92 -0.76 8.11
N LEU A 23 -3.08 -1.06 7.12
CA LEU A 23 -3.44 -1.96 6.02
C LEU A 23 -3.80 -3.36 6.55
N ARG A 24 -2.95 -3.93 7.42
CA ARG A 24 -3.15 -5.26 8.01
C ARG A 24 -4.44 -5.34 8.83
N GLU A 25 -4.64 -4.39 9.73
CA GLU A 25 -5.85 -4.34 10.56
C GLU A 25 -7.12 -4.11 9.74
N HIS A 26 -7.03 -3.29 8.69
CA HIS A 26 -8.17 -3.02 7.85
C HIS A 26 -8.56 -4.24 7.01
N ALA A 27 -7.57 -4.88 6.37
CA ALA A 27 -7.75 -6.12 5.63
C ALA A 27 -8.41 -7.21 6.49
N ALA A 28 -7.93 -7.42 7.72
CA ALA A 28 -8.50 -8.39 8.64
C ALA A 28 -9.96 -8.07 9.04
N LYS A 29 -10.32 -6.78 9.16
CA LYS A 29 -11.69 -6.36 9.51
C LYS A 29 -12.69 -6.49 8.38
N THR A 30 -12.22 -6.38 7.13
CA THR A 30 -13.08 -6.38 5.93
C THR A 30 -12.99 -7.68 5.15
N ASP A 31 -12.16 -8.64 5.59
CA ASP A 31 -11.86 -9.89 4.89
C ASP A 31 -11.30 -9.69 3.46
N VAL A 32 -10.71 -8.52 3.21
CA VAL A 32 -10.14 -8.17 1.90
C VAL A 32 -8.75 -8.80 1.82
N ARG A 33 -8.52 -9.60 0.77
CA ARG A 33 -7.25 -10.28 0.54
C ARG A 33 -6.19 -9.31 0.05
N ILE A 34 -5.01 -9.33 0.65
CA ILE A 34 -3.87 -8.49 0.25
C ILE A 34 -2.75 -9.39 -0.28
N TYR A 35 -2.74 -9.58 -1.59
CA TYR A 35 -1.76 -10.40 -2.29
C TYR A 35 -0.35 -9.80 -2.28
N GLY A 36 -0.23 -8.47 -2.25
CA GLY A 36 1.05 -7.80 -2.15
C GLY A 36 0.90 -6.31 -1.87
N PHE A 37 1.85 -5.71 -1.18
CA PHE A 37 1.89 -4.28 -0.92
C PHE A 37 3.32 -3.75 -0.88
N CYS A 38 3.45 -2.44 -1.11
CA CYS A 38 4.69 -1.70 -0.98
C CYS A 38 4.38 -0.24 -0.61
N VAL A 39 4.82 0.21 0.56
CA VAL A 39 4.74 1.61 1.00
C VAL A 39 6.04 2.31 0.62
N MET A 40 6.03 2.99 -0.52
CA MET A 40 7.13 3.83 -0.99
C MET A 40 7.12 5.19 -0.27
N PRO A 41 8.23 5.95 -0.26
CA PRO A 41 8.32 7.22 0.46
C PRO A 41 7.16 8.21 0.21
N ASP A 42 6.65 8.28 -1.01
CA ASP A 42 5.60 9.23 -1.43
C ASP A 42 4.33 8.56 -1.98
N HIS A 43 4.22 7.23 -1.93
CA HIS A 43 3.05 6.50 -2.44
C HIS A 43 2.95 5.07 -1.92
N VAL A 44 1.78 4.46 -2.11
CA VAL A 44 1.50 3.07 -1.71
C VAL A 44 0.99 2.28 -2.91
N HIS A 45 1.56 1.09 -3.13
CA HIS A 45 1.06 0.06 -4.03
C HIS A 45 0.39 -1.06 -3.24
N ILE A 46 -0.76 -1.55 -3.70
CA ILE A 46 -1.48 -2.67 -3.12
C ILE A 46 -2.07 -3.50 -4.25
N VAL A 47 -1.83 -4.81 -4.24
CA VAL A 47 -2.52 -5.82 -5.02
C VAL A 47 -3.52 -6.49 -4.08
N LEU A 48 -4.81 -6.37 -4.38
CA LEU A 48 -5.87 -6.83 -3.49
C LEU A 48 -7.05 -7.44 -4.27
N GLY A 49 -7.77 -8.34 -3.62
CA GLY A 49 -9.01 -8.92 -4.10
C GLY A 49 -10.19 -8.47 -3.24
N PRO A 50 -11.35 -8.13 -3.83
CA PRO A 50 -12.54 -7.79 -3.05
C PRO A 50 -13.01 -8.97 -2.19
N SER A 51 -13.81 -8.68 -1.18
CA SER A 51 -14.54 -9.65 -0.39
C SER A 51 -16.05 -9.41 -0.48
N GLU A 52 -16.86 -10.32 0.05
CA GLU A 52 -18.32 -10.10 0.12
C GLU A 52 -18.67 -8.89 1.01
N SER A 53 -17.85 -8.61 2.02
CA SER A 53 -18.06 -7.53 2.98
C SER A 53 -17.53 -6.16 2.55
N CYS A 54 -16.65 -6.09 1.54
CA CYS A 54 -16.05 -4.83 1.10
C CYS A 54 -15.54 -4.87 -0.33
N ASP A 55 -16.01 -3.95 -1.16
CA ASP A 55 -15.47 -3.71 -2.49
C ASP A 55 -14.14 -2.94 -2.45
N VAL A 56 -13.38 -3.01 -3.56
CA VAL A 56 -12.06 -2.39 -3.71
C VAL A 56 -12.08 -0.87 -3.48
N VAL A 57 -13.09 -0.17 -4.02
CA VAL A 57 -13.15 1.29 -3.96
C VAL A 57 -13.42 1.75 -2.53
N THR A 58 -14.35 1.07 -1.85
CA THR A 58 -14.65 1.31 -0.44
C THR A 58 -13.42 1.04 0.43
N PHE A 59 -12.75 -0.10 0.25
CA PHE A 59 -11.54 -0.44 0.99
C PHE A 59 -10.44 0.61 0.82
N VAL A 60 -10.15 1.00 -0.43
CA VAL A 60 -9.11 2.01 -0.74
C VAL A 60 -9.47 3.36 -0.12
N GLY A 61 -10.74 3.78 -0.19
CA GLY A 61 -11.20 5.03 0.42
C GLY A 61 -11.03 5.03 1.94
N GLN A 62 -11.39 3.94 2.60
CA GLN A 62 -11.25 3.77 4.05
C GLN A 62 -9.78 3.69 4.48
N PHE A 63 -8.97 2.90 3.77
CA PHE A 63 -7.51 2.84 3.98
C PHE A 63 -6.86 4.22 3.90
N LYS A 64 -7.15 5.00 2.84
CA LYS A 64 -6.62 6.37 2.69
C LYS A 64 -6.94 7.24 3.91
N ASN A 65 -8.18 7.20 4.38
CA ASN A 65 -8.60 7.97 5.56
C ASN A 65 -7.87 7.52 6.84
N LEU A 66 -7.77 6.21 7.07
CA LEU A 66 -7.10 5.66 8.25
C LEU A 66 -5.59 5.97 8.25
N ALA A 67 -4.92 5.76 7.12
CA ALA A 67 -3.49 6.02 6.96
C ALA A 67 -3.17 7.53 7.09
N GLN A 68 -4.04 8.41 6.57
CA GLN A 68 -3.91 9.85 6.77
C GLN A 68 -4.03 10.25 8.24
N ARG A 69 -5.04 9.72 8.96
CA ARG A 69 -5.20 9.98 10.40
C ARG A 69 -4.01 9.46 11.21
N ALA A 70 -3.48 8.30 10.84
CA ALA A 70 -2.27 7.75 11.43
C ALA A 70 -1.08 8.71 11.23
N ALA A 71 -0.81 9.13 9.99
CA ALA A 71 0.30 10.02 9.70
C ALA A 71 0.19 11.39 10.40
N TRP A 72 -1.02 11.94 10.54
CA TRP A 72 -1.25 13.18 11.30
C TRP A 72 -0.90 13.07 12.78
N ARG A 73 -1.11 11.90 13.40
CA ARG A 73 -0.66 11.65 14.78
C ARG A 73 0.87 11.66 14.92
N HIS A 74 1.59 11.45 13.82
CA HIS A 74 3.05 11.53 13.73
C HIS A 74 3.54 12.87 13.15
N GLY A 75 2.69 13.91 13.12
CA GLY A 75 3.11 15.27 12.75
C GLY A 75 3.04 15.60 11.26
N ALA A 76 2.52 14.69 10.40
CA ALA A 76 2.20 15.07 9.02
C ALA A 76 1.08 16.13 9.00
N VAL A 77 1.16 17.11 8.10
CA VAL A 77 0.17 18.22 8.02
C VAL A 77 -0.33 18.46 6.59
N GLY A 78 -1.59 18.89 6.48
CA GLY A 78 -2.21 19.32 5.21
C GLY A 78 -2.89 18.21 4.40
N SER A 79 -3.21 18.53 3.14
CA SER A 79 -3.79 17.56 2.19
C SER A 79 -2.82 16.41 1.96
N PHE A 80 -3.26 15.20 2.28
CA PHE A 80 -2.38 14.04 2.34
C PHE A 80 -2.34 13.28 1.03
N TRP A 81 -3.49 12.82 0.53
CA TRP A 81 -3.55 12.02 -0.69
C TRP A 81 -3.91 12.85 -1.91
N GLN A 82 -3.41 12.45 -3.08
CA GLN A 82 -3.98 12.86 -4.35
C GLN A 82 -5.45 12.39 -4.45
N LYS A 83 -6.30 13.19 -5.12
CA LYS A 83 -7.73 12.89 -5.27
C LYS A 83 -7.96 11.55 -5.95
N ARG A 84 -7.28 11.32 -7.07
CA ARG A 84 -7.35 10.06 -7.82
C ARG A 84 -6.28 9.09 -7.36
N PHE A 85 -6.59 7.80 -7.42
CA PHE A 85 -5.60 6.74 -7.42
C PHE A 85 -5.63 6.09 -8.81
N TRP A 86 -4.53 5.42 -9.15
CA TRP A 86 -4.49 4.57 -10.33
C TRP A 86 -4.92 3.17 -9.91
N ASP A 87 -5.93 2.65 -10.57
CA ASP A 87 -6.43 1.29 -10.45
C ASP A 87 -6.19 0.52 -11.75
N HIS A 88 -5.90 -0.76 -11.61
CA HIS A 88 -5.74 -1.69 -12.71
C HIS A 88 -6.35 -3.03 -12.31
N PHE A 89 -7.36 -3.44 -13.06
CA PHE A 89 -7.95 -4.76 -12.92
C PHE A 89 -7.08 -5.75 -13.69
N LEU A 90 -6.60 -6.78 -13.00
CA LEU A 90 -5.82 -7.83 -13.64
C LEU A 90 -6.67 -8.50 -14.72
N ARG A 91 -6.10 -8.60 -15.92
CA ARG A 91 -6.70 -9.32 -17.05
C ARG A 91 -6.43 -10.81 -16.90
N ALA A 92 -7.19 -11.64 -17.62
CA ALA A 92 -7.08 -13.10 -17.54
C ALA A 92 -5.69 -13.63 -17.91
N GLU A 93 -4.98 -12.91 -18.79
CA GLU A 93 -3.62 -13.22 -19.22
C GLU A 93 -2.52 -12.75 -18.26
N GLU A 94 -2.84 -11.89 -17.29
CA GLU A 94 -1.89 -11.39 -16.30
C GLU A 94 -1.80 -12.36 -15.12
N GLN A 95 -0.57 -12.81 -14.81
CA GLN A 95 -0.31 -13.67 -13.67
C GLN A 95 -0.22 -12.82 -12.39
N LEU A 96 -1.06 -13.14 -11.41
CA LEU A 96 -1.12 -12.44 -10.12
C LEU A 96 0.25 -12.35 -9.45
N GLU A 97 1.00 -13.46 -9.49
CA GLU A 97 2.33 -13.59 -8.91
C GLU A 97 3.32 -12.60 -9.51
N ARG A 98 3.26 -12.38 -10.83
CA ARG A 98 4.13 -11.41 -11.52
C ARG A 98 3.80 -9.97 -11.13
N VAL A 99 2.51 -9.67 -10.94
CA VAL A 99 2.07 -8.33 -10.50
C VAL A 99 2.52 -8.09 -9.05
N VAL A 100 2.42 -9.11 -8.20
CA VAL A 100 2.89 -9.06 -6.81
C VAL A 100 4.40 -8.88 -6.76
N GLU A 101 5.16 -9.68 -7.50
CA GLU A 101 6.61 -9.56 -7.60
C GLU A 101 7.03 -8.16 -8.08
N TYR A 102 6.34 -7.63 -9.10
CA TYR A 102 6.57 -6.26 -9.56
C TYR A 102 6.33 -5.24 -8.44
N VAL A 103 5.24 -5.38 -7.68
CA VAL A 103 4.93 -4.50 -6.54
C VAL A 103 6.02 -4.56 -5.49
N LEU A 104 6.43 -5.76 -5.08
CA LEU A 104 7.48 -5.97 -4.07
C LEU A 104 8.81 -5.38 -4.49
N ASN A 105 9.18 -5.47 -5.78
CA ASN A 105 10.46 -4.97 -6.30
C ASN A 105 10.50 -3.45 -6.57
N ASN A 106 9.45 -2.68 -6.28
CA ASN A 106 9.51 -1.22 -6.45
C ASN A 106 10.62 -0.52 -5.64
N PRO A 107 10.91 -0.90 -4.38
CA PRO A 107 12.02 -0.33 -3.61
C PRO A 107 13.38 -0.58 -4.28
N VAL A 108 13.59 -1.76 -4.87
CA VAL A 108 14.81 -2.12 -5.62
C VAL A 108 14.94 -1.24 -6.86
N ARG A 109 13.86 -1.12 -7.64
CA ARG A 109 13.84 -0.27 -8.86
C ARG A 109 14.04 1.21 -8.55
N ALA A 110 13.67 1.65 -7.35
CA ALA A 110 13.92 3.00 -6.86
C ALA A 110 15.32 3.19 -6.23
N GLY A 111 16.13 2.13 -6.13
CA GLY A 111 17.46 2.16 -5.53
C GLY A 111 17.47 2.33 -4.01
N LEU A 112 16.38 1.98 -3.32
CA LEU A 112 16.29 2.08 -1.85
C LEU A 112 16.97 0.90 -1.14
N VAL A 113 16.96 -0.27 -1.76
CA VAL A 113 17.53 -1.53 -1.26
C VAL A 113 18.00 -2.38 -2.45
N GLU A 114 18.88 -3.36 -2.20
CA GLU A 114 19.34 -4.30 -3.23
C GLU A 114 18.38 -5.47 -3.44
N GLN A 115 17.71 -5.92 -2.38
CA GLN A 115 16.70 -6.97 -2.43
C GLN A 115 15.40 -6.46 -1.83
N TRP A 116 14.26 -6.85 -2.40
CA TRP A 116 12.95 -6.34 -1.95
C TRP A 116 12.65 -6.72 -0.49
N SER A 117 13.14 -7.88 -0.03
CA SER A 117 12.98 -8.40 1.32
C SER A 117 13.68 -7.55 2.38
N ASP A 118 14.66 -6.74 1.99
CA ASP A 118 15.36 -5.82 2.89
C ASP A 118 14.55 -4.54 3.15
N TYR A 119 13.47 -4.31 2.39
CA TYR A 119 12.60 -3.16 2.57
C TYR A 119 11.43 -3.49 3.52
N PRO A 120 11.40 -2.91 4.74
CA PRO A 120 10.47 -3.34 5.80
C PRO A 120 9.00 -3.03 5.53
N PHE A 121 8.72 -2.22 4.50
CA PHE A 121 7.36 -1.78 4.17
C PHE A 121 6.83 -2.38 2.86
N SER A 122 7.43 -3.49 2.43
CA SER A 122 6.93 -4.36 1.36
C SER A 122 6.59 -5.74 1.90
N GLY A 123 5.62 -6.41 1.29
CA GLY A 123 5.30 -7.80 1.64
C GLY A 123 3.96 -8.28 1.11
N SER A 124 3.53 -9.45 1.59
CA SER A 124 2.23 -10.05 1.32
C SER A 124 1.53 -10.45 2.63
N LEU A 125 0.20 -10.54 2.61
CA LEU A 125 -0.59 -11.15 3.67
C LEU A 125 -1.14 -12.54 3.28
N GLU A 126 -1.02 -12.91 2.00
CA GLU A 126 -1.59 -14.15 1.44
C GLU A 126 -0.51 -15.15 1.04
N PHE A 127 0.69 -14.67 0.66
CA PHE A 127 1.80 -15.51 0.23
C PHE A 127 2.89 -15.54 1.30
N GLU A 128 3.45 -16.73 1.52
CA GLU A 128 4.77 -16.88 2.11
C GLU A 128 5.80 -16.61 1.01
N LEU A 129 6.63 -15.59 1.21
CA LEU A 129 7.56 -15.03 0.22
C LEU A 129 9.01 -15.16 0.69
#